data_AF-A0A950D8M8-F1
#
_entry.id   AF-A0A950D8M8-F1
#
_cell.length_a   1.000
_cell.length_b   1.000
_cell.length_c   1.000
_cell.angle_alpha   90.00
_cell.angle_beta   90.00
_cell.angle_gamma   90.00
#
_symmetry.space_group_name_H-M   'P 1'
#
loop_
_entity.id
_entity.type
_entity.pdbx_description
1 polymer ?
#
loop_
_entity_poly.entity_id
_entity_poly.type
_entity_poly.pdbx_seq_one_letter_code
_entity_poly.pdbx_strand_id
1 'polypeptide(L)'
;MRALLLAVHHPPYASGLQESGFGHPGNPDMLKDIDDCCTAAGIWPHAVLSAHSHNYQRYMRTLSNNRVMPYFIVGTGGIGTQNIPAPIGAKSADGSVRFSNAIESYGFLTTSASKDHLTFTFTAAVDTHRSIFETITVDLATGQQI
;
A
#
# COMPACT_ATOMS: atom_id res chain seq x y z
N MET A 1 17.03 -13.27 -8.50
CA MET A 1 15.62 -12.99 -8.16
C MET A 1 15.20 -11.68 -8.79
N ARG A 2 13.91 -11.44 -9.01
CA ARG A 2 13.43 -10.21 -9.66
C ARG A 2 12.41 -9.54 -8.76
N ALA A 3 12.53 -8.22 -8.63
CA ALA A 3 11.47 -7.40 -8.08
C ALA A 3 10.22 -7.47 -8.97
N LEU A 4 9.06 -7.59 -8.35
CA LEU A 4 7.76 -7.52 -9.02
C LEU A 4 6.87 -6.59 -8.20
N LEU A 5 6.35 -5.55 -8.84
CA LEU A 5 5.40 -4.60 -8.26
C LEU A 5 4.16 -4.62 -9.15
N LEU A 6 2.99 -4.52 -8.53
CA LEU A 6 1.74 -4.25 -9.25
C LEU A 6 1.34 -2.80 -9.01
N ALA A 7 0.94 -2.06 -10.04
CA ALA A 7 0.42 -0.70 -9.91
C ALA A 7 -0.99 -0.61 -10.47
N VAL A 8 -1.93 -0.09 -9.67
CA VAL A 8 -3.34 0.11 -10.03
C VAL A 8 -3.78 1.50 -9.58
N HIS A 9 -4.69 2.17 -10.28
CA HIS A 9 -5.11 3.51 -9.85
C HIS A 9 -5.97 3.45 -8.58
N HIS A 10 -7.08 2.72 -8.64
CA HIS A 10 -7.98 2.53 -7.52
C HIS A 10 -7.36 1.57 -6.49
N PRO A 11 -7.38 1.92 -5.21
CA PRO A 11 -6.72 1.13 -4.20
C PRO A 11 -7.52 -0.15 -3.89
N PRO A 12 -6.89 -1.33 -3.85
CA PRO A 12 -7.57 -2.58 -3.45
C PRO A 12 -8.08 -2.51 -2.00
N TYR A 13 -7.40 -1.74 -1.16
CA TYR A 13 -7.78 -1.48 0.23
C TYR A 13 -7.99 0.01 0.45
N ALA A 14 -9.06 0.39 1.12
CA ALA A 14 -9.18 1.67 1.82
C ALA A 14 -9.96 1.39 3.09
N SER A 15 -9.43 1.73 4.27
CA SER A 15 -10.10 1.48 5.55
C SER A 15 -10.88 2.71 5.97
N GLY A 16 -12.14 2.62 6.40
CA GLY A 16 -13.30 2.65 5.49
C GLY A 16 -13.73 1.38 4.75
N LEU A 17 -13.50 0.16 5.25
CA LEU A 17 -13.79 -1.12 4.55
C LEU A 17 -15.29 -1.42 4.25
N GLN A 18 -16.13 -0.40 4.11
CA GLN A 18 -17.50 -0.47 3.62
C GLN A 18 -17.69 0.50 2.44
N GLU A 19 -18.40 0.04 1.42
CA GLU A 19 -18.82 0.80 0.22
C GLU A 19 -19.75 2.00 0.52
N SER A 20 -20.03 2.33 1.79
CA SER A 20 -21.18 3.15 2.19
C SER A 20 -20.86 4.47 2.91
N GLY A 21 -19.65 5.04 2.78
CA GLY A 21 -19.25 6.27 3.47
C GLY A 21 -18.81 7.41 2.55
N PHE A 22 -18.82 8.65 3.06
CA PHE A 22 -18.09 9.77 2.46
C PHE A 22 -16.59 9.55 2.64
N GLY A 23 -15.94 9.06 1.58
CA GLY A 23 -14.52 8.73 1.49
C GLY A 23 -14.34 7.84 0.25
N HIS A 24 -13.18 7.89 -0.42
CA HIS A 24 -12.94 7.04 -1.60
C HIS A 24 -12.95 5.56 -1.17
N PRO A 25 -13.97 4.76 -1.57
CA PRO A 25 -14.05 3.36 -1.15
C PRO A 25 -12.92 2.56 -1.80
N GLY A 26 -12.46 1.52 -1.10
CA GLY A 26 -11.56 0.54 -1.71
C GLY A 26 -12.25 -0.18 -2.86
N ASN A 27 -11.47 -0.86 -3.71
CA ASN A 27 -12.00 -1.63 -4.84
C ASN A 27 -11.83 -3.14 -4.58
N PRO A 28 -12.83 -3.81 -3.96
CA PRO A 28 -12.76 -5.24 -3.66
C PRO A 28 -12.73 -6.12 -4.91
N ASP A 29 -13.34 -5.69 -6.02
CA ASP A 29 -13.29 -6.42 -7.29
C ASP A 29 -11.86 -6.41 -7.86
N MET A 30 -11.18 -5.26 -7.82
CA MET A 30 -9.76 -5.16 -8.18
C MET A 30 -8.90 -6.06 -7.29
N LEU A 31 -9.17 -6.12 -5.99
CA LEU A 31 -8.46 -7.03 -5.09
C LEU A 31 -8.65 -8.49 -5.50
N LYS A 32 -9.89 -8.87 -5.83
CA LYS A 32 -10.21 -10.21 -6.28
C LYS A 32 -9.51 -10.56 -7.61
N ASP A 33 -9.51 -9.65 -8.57
CA ASP A 33 -8.84 -9.86 -9.86
C ASP A 33 -7.32 -10.05 -9.69
N ILE A 34 -6.71 -9.27 -8.78
CA ILE A 34 -5.29 -9.43 -8.41
C ILE A 34 -5.03 -10.80 -7.80
N ASP A 35 -5.89 -11.25 -6.89
CA ASP A 35 -5.76 -12.55 -6.24
C ASP A 35 -5.88 -13.70 -7.24
N ASP A 36 -6.89 -13.64 -8.10
CA ASP A 36 -7.15 -14.64 -9.13
C ASP A 36 -5.98 -14.73 -10.11
N CYS A 37 -5.45 -13.59 -10.58
CA CYS A 37 -4.33 -13.59 -11.52
C CYS A 37 -3.03 -14.07 -10.86
N CYS A 38 -2.75 -13.67 -9.61
CA CYS A 38 -1.55 -14.10 -8.89
C CYS A 38 -1.61 -15.60 -8.57
N THR A 39 -2.79 -16.10 -8.20
CA THR A 39 -3.04 -17.52 -7.95
C THR A 39 -2.86 -18.33 -9.23
N ALA A 40 -3.48 -17.92 -10.34
CA ALA A 40 -3.36 -18.59 -11.63
C ALA A 40 -1.91 -18.60 -12.15
N ALA A 41 -1.17 -17.51 -11.95
CA ALA A 41 0.23 -17.42 -12.36
C ALA A 41 1.21 -18.14 -11.41
N GLY A 42 0.78 -18.46 -10.18
CA GLY A 42 1.67 -18.97 -9.13
C GLY A 42 2.72 -17.95 -8.68
N ILE A 43 2.53 -16.66 -8.97
CA ILE A 43 3.48 -15.58 -8.69
C ILE A 43 2.74 -14.44 -7.99
N TRP A 44 3.27 -13.99 -6.86
CA TRP A 44 2.73 -12.87 -6.08
C TRP A 44 3.71 -11.69 -6.07
N PRO A 45 3.25 -10.44 -6.26
CA PRO A 45 4.11 -9.26 -6.23
C PRO A 45 4.72 -9.01 -4.84
N HIS A 46 5.79 -8.22 -4.79
CA HIS A 46 6.45 -7.78 -3.56
C HIS A 46 5.77 -6.59 -2.91
N ALA A 47 5.04 -5.80 -3.69
CA ALA A 47 4.16 -4.76 -3.19
C ALA A 47 3.09 -4.45 -4.24
N VAL A 48 1.98 -3.86 -3.79
CA VAL A 48 1.01 -3.20 -4.66
C VAL A 48 1.06 -1.70 -4.42
N LEU A 49 1.10 -0.92 -5.50
CA LEU A 49 1.09 0.53 -5.49
C LEU A 49 -0.24 1.04 -6.03
N SER A 50 -0.82 2.02 -5.35
CA SER A 50 -2.07 2.65 -5.76
C SER A 50 -2.15 4.12 -5.40
N ALA A 51 -3.21 4.80 -5.85
CA ALA A 51 -3.44 6.21 -5.63
C ALA A 51 -4.93 6.46 -5.30
N HIS A 52 -5.57 7.43 -5.95
CA HIS A 52 -6.97 7.82 -5.77
C HIS A 52 -7.26 8.55 -4.45
N SER A 53 -6.90 7.99 -3.28
CA SER A 53 -7.04 8.70 -2.00
C SER A 53 -5.94 9.74 -1.84
N HIS A 54 -6.30 10.98 -1.50
CA HIS A 54 -5.37 12.12 -1.45
C HIS A 54 -4.60 12.20 -0.13
N ASN A 55 -3.96 11.09 0.23
CA ASN A 55 -3.11 10.94 1.40
C ASN A 55 -2.17 9.74 1.18
N TYR A 56 -1.26 9.54 2.13
CA TYR A 56 -0.42 8.35 2.18
C TYR A 56 -1.06 7.31 3.11
N GLN A 57 -1.12 6.07 2.64
CA GLN A 57 -1.59 4.93 3.41
C GLN A 57 -0.74 3.70 3.12
N ARG A 58 -0.49 2.89 4.15
CA ARG A 58 0.14 1.58 3.99
C ARG A 58 -0.66 0.51 4.72
N TYR A 59 -1.05 -0.52 3.98
CA TYR A 59 -1.64 -1.75 4.50
C TYR A 59 -0.61 -2.85 4.45
N MET A 60 -0.69 -3.79 5.39
CA MET A 60 0.06 -5.03 5.35
C MET A 60 -0.94 -6.17 5.25
N ARG A 61 -0.81 -6.98 4.20
CA ARG A 61 -1.66 -8.15 3.97
C ARG A 61 -0.86 -9.42 4.23
N THR A 62 -1.41 -10.27 5.08
CA THR A 62 -0.95 -11.65 5.30
C THR A 62 -1.68 -12.57 4.33
N LEU A 63 -0.93 -13.19 3.42
CA LEU A 63 -1.42 -14.23 2.51
C LEU A 63 -1.56 -15.58 3.22
N SER A 64 -2.26 -16.52 2.58
CA SER A 64 -2.49 -17.88 3.12
C SER A 64 -1.20 -18.68 3.40
N ASN A 65 -0.09 -18.33 2.73
CA ASN A 65 1.23 -18.90 2.97
C ASN A 65 2.06 -18.15 4.03
N ASN A 66 1.43 -17.31 4.85
CA ASN A 66 2.06 -16.43 5.85
C ASN A 66 3.02 -15.37 5.28
N ARG A 67 3.01 -15.14 3.96
CA ARG A 67 3.70 -13.99 3.36
C ARG A 67 3.00 -12.70 3.74
N VAL A 68 3.73 -11.74 4.30
CA VAL A 68 3.21 -10.41 4.62
C VAL A 68 3.75 -9.40 3.62
N MET A 69 2.87 -8.80 2.82
CA MET A 69 3.26 -7.86 1.75
C MET A 69 2.58 -6.48 1.91
N PRO A 70 3.29 -5.39 1.58
CA PRO A 70 2.74 -4.05 1.63
C PRO A 70 1.83 -3.72 0.45
N TYR A 71 0.76 -3.00 0.74
CA TYR A 71 -0.09 -2.30 -0.22
C TYR A 71 -0.03 -0.82 0.12
N PHE A 72 0.42 -0.01 -0.83
CA PHE A 72 0.56 1.42 -0.68
C PHE A 72 -0.55 2.17 -1.40
N ILE A 73 -1.02 3.24 -0.78
CA ILE A 73 -1.81 4.28 -1.43
C ILE A 73 -1.01 5.57 -1.33
N VAL A 74 -0.70 6.17 -2.48
CA VAL A 74 0.18 7.33 -2.60
C VAL A 74 -0.46 8.37 -3.52
N GLY A 75 -1.70 8.78 -3.23
CA GLY A 75 -2.39 9.83 -3.99
C GLY A 75 -1.97 11.24 -3.59
N THR A 76 -0.69 11.43 -3.27
CA THR A 76 -0.16 12.62 -2.58
C THR A 76 0.38 13.69 -3.54
N GLY A 77 -0.09 13.68 -4.79
CA GLY A 77 0.52 14.39 -5.92
C GLY A 77 0.18 15.88 -6.06
N GLY A 78 -0.61 16.47 -5.16
CA GLY A 78 -0.89 17.92 -5.16
C GLY A 78 -2.37 18.33 -5.29
N ILE A 79 -3.28 17.38 -5.40
CA ILE A 79 -4.72 17.63 -5.22
C ILE A 79 -5.07 17.65 -3.72
N GLY A 80 -6.02 18.50 -3.31
CA GLY A 80 -6.33 18.75 -1.90
C GLY A 80 -6.42 17.49 -1.04
N THR A 81 -5.77 17.54 0.12
CA THR A 81 -5.59 16.39 1.00
C THR A 81 -6.91 15.85 1.55
N GLN A 82 -6.90 14.57 1.91
CA GLN A 82 -8.04 13.90 2.53
C GLN A 82 -7.66 13.34 3.89
N ASN A 83 -8.60 13.45 4.84
CA ASN A 83 -8.48 12.87 6.17
C ASN A 83 -8.11 11.38 6.12
N ILE A 84 -7.38 10.93 7.16
CA ILE A 84 -7.08 9.51 7.33
C ILE A 84 -8.38 8.74 7.65
N PRO A 85 -8.70 7.67 6.88
CA PRO A 85 -10.06 7.12 6.88
C PRO A 85 -10.33 6.08 7.99
N ALA A 86 -9.31 5.68 8.75
CA ALA A 86 -9.45 4.82 9.93
C ALA A 86 -8.31 5.03 10.95
N PRO A 87 -8.42 4.51 12.18
CA PRO A 87 -7.30 4.49 13.13
C PRO A 87 -6.16 3.58 12.63
N ILE A 88 -4.92 4.08 12.68
CA ILE A 88 -3.73 3.25 12.44
C ILE A 88 -3.72 2.06 13.40
N GLY A 89 -3.49 0.87 12.88
CA GLY A 89 -3.54 -0.40 13.61
C GLY A 89 -4.86 -1.16 13.45
N ALA A 90 -5.88 -0.56 12.83
CA ALA A 90 -7.12 -1.26 12.48
C ALA A 90 -6.84 -2.50 11.63
N LYS A 91 -7.68 -3.53 11.81
CA LYS A 91 -7.56 -4.81 11.11
C LYS A 91 -8.86 -5.14 10.37
N SER A 92 -8.75 -5.91 9.28
CA SER A 92 -9.91 -6.57 8.68
C SER A 92 -10.56 -7.56 9.66
N ALA A 93 -11.82 -7.93 9.41
CA ALA A 93 -12.58 -8.81 10.29
C ALA A 93 -11.91 -10.19 10.49
N ASP A 94 -11.24 -10.71 9.46
CA ASP A 94 -10.46 -11.95 9.50
C ASP A 94 -9.02 -11.77 10.02
N GLY A 95 -8.61 -10.53 10.30
CA GLY A 95 -7.26 -10.18 10.75
C GLY A 95 -6.16 -10.27 9.70
N SER A 96 -6.48 -10.62 8.45
CA SER A 96 -5.49 -10.82 7.38
C SER A 96 -4.89 -9.52 6.86
N VAL A 97 -5.56 -8.38 7.05
CA VAL A 97 -5.10 -7.06 6.63
C VAL A 97 -4.97 -6.14 7.83
N ARG A 98 -3.84 -5.43 7.93
CA ARG A 98 -3.61 -4.38 8.94
C ARG A 98 -3.37 -3.04 8.28
N PHE A 99 -4.16 -2.03 8.61
CA PHE A 99 -3.89 -0.63 8.26
C PHE A 99 -2.72 -0.13 9.11
N SER A 100 -1.54 -0.05 8.50
CA SER A 100 -0.29 -0.08 9.25
C SER A 100 0.35 1.27 9.50
N ASN A 101 0.19 2.22 8.57
CA ASN A 101 0.65 3.58 8.73
C ASN A 101 -0.09 4.51 7.76
N ALA A 102 -0.17 5.80 8.07
CA ALA A 102 -0.75 6.80 7.19
C ALA A 102 -0.36 8.22 7.60
N ILE A 103 -0.40 9.15 6.64
CA ILE A 103 -0.28 10.59 6.90
C ILE A 103 -1.09 11.39 5.88
N GLU A 104 -1.77 12.42 6.37
CA GLU A 104 -2.39 13.43 5.52
C GLU A 104 -1.33 14.46 5.11
N SER A 105 -0.74 14.28 3.93
CA SER A 105 0.30 15.16 3.40
C SER A 105 0.41 15.01 1.89
N TYR A 106 0.97 16.02 1.21
CA TYR A 106 1.54 15.79 -0.11
C TYR A 106 2.87 15.04 0.03
N GLY A 107 3.39 14.53 -1.09
CA GLY A 107 4.62 13.75 -1.04
C GLY A 107 4.79 12.83 -2.23
N PHE A 108 5.78 11.98 -2.13
CA PHE A 108 6.10 10.97 -3.14
C PHE A 108 6.73 9.74 -2.50
N LEU A 109 6.53 8.58 -3.13
CA LEU A 109 7.15 7.33 -2.75
C LEU A 109 8.34 7.06 -3.68
N THR A 110 9.54 7.00 -3.13
CA THR A 110 10.73 6.54 -3.85
C THR A 110 10.87 5.04 -3.64
N THR A 111 10.96 4.27 -4.73
CA THR A 111 11.23 2.82 -4.67
C THR A 111 12.63 2.54 -5.21
N SER A 112 13.44 1.84 -4.43
CA SER A 112 14.80 1.41 -4.81
C SER A 112 14.86 -0.12 -4.83
N ALA A 113 15.44 -0.68 -5.88
CA ALA A 113 15.65 -2.12 -6.02
C ALA A 113 17.14 -2.44 -6.00
N SER A 114 17.52 -3.42 -5.20
CA SER A 114 18.85 -4.03 -5.18
C SER A 114 18.75 -5.51 -5.57
N LYS A 115 19.88 -6.24 -5.46
CA LYS A 115 19.91 -7.68 -5.72
C LYS A 115 18.95 -8.46 -4.80
N ASP A 116 18.87 -8.05 -3.54
CA ASP A 116 18.22 -8.82 -2.48
C ASP A 116 17.02 -8.07 -1.86
N HIS A 117 16.88 -6.77 -2.08
CA HIS A 117 15.89 -5.94 -1.40
C HIS A 117 15.14 -4.98 -2.33
N LEU A 118 13.88 -4.71 -1.98
CA LEU A 118 13.12 -3.54 -2.39
C LEU A 118 12.94 -2.61 -1.20
N THR A 119 13.32 -1.35 -1.33
CA THR A 119 13.12 -0.34 -0.30
C THR A 119 12.15 0.72 -0.81
N PHE A 120 11.18 1.07 0.02
CA PHE A 120 10.17 2.09 -0.26
C PHE A 120 10.30 3.19 0.78
N THR A 121 10.52 4.43 0.33
CA THR A 121 10.65 5.60 1.20
C THR A 121 9.60 6.62 0.83
N PHE A 122 8.64 6.87 1.72
CA PHE A 122 7.68 7.96 1.55
C PHE A 122 8.27 9.24 2.12
N THR A 123 8.35 10.26 1.27
CA THR A 123 8.79 11.61 1.65
C THR A 123 7.59 12.54 1.64
N ALA A 124 7.21 13.03 2.82
CA ALA A 124 6.20 14.05 2.98
C ALA A 124 6.73 15.39 2.44
N ALA A 125 5.83 16.16 1.84
CA ALA A 125 6.13 17.40 1.14
C ALA A 125 5.09 18.46 1.54
N VAL A 126 5.53 19.54 2.17
CA VAL A 126 4.68 20.70 2.46
C VAL A 126 5.48 21.93 2.07
N ASP A 127 4.95 22.72 1.14
CA ASP A 127 5.64 23.84 0.50
C ASP A 127 7.04 23.45 0.00
N THR A 128 8.08 24.08 0.52
CA THR A 128 9.50 23.81 0.22
C THR A 128 10.12 22.75 1.13
N HIS A 129 9.44 22.35 2.20
CA HIS A 129 9.95 21.37 3.15
C HIS A 129 9.69 19.95 2.66
N ARG A 130 10.69 19.10 2.85
CA ARG A 130 10.66 17.67 2.55
C ARG A 130 11.19 16.91 3.75
N SER A 131 10.47 15.89 4.20
CA SER A 131 10.90 15.03 5.29
C SER A 131 10.55 13.59 5.00
N ILE A 132 11.47 12.67 5.32
CA ILE A 132 11.17 11.25 5.26
C ILE A 132 10.16 10.95 6.36
N PHE A 133 9.01 10.43 5.98
CA PHE A 133 7.97 9.99 6.92
C PHE A 133 8.12 8.51 7.26
N GLU A 134 8.38 7.67 6.26
CA GLU A 134 8.50 6.24 6.44
C GLU A 134 9.51 5.64 5.46
N THR A 135 10.24 4.62 5.89
CA THR A 135 10.98 3.72 5.03
C THR A 135 10.66 2.28 5.43
N ILE A 136 10.36 1.43 4.44
CA ILE A 136 10.23 -0.01 4.65
C ILE A 136 11.11 -0.76 3.64
N THR A 137 11.56 -1.95 4.03
CA THR A 137 12.34 -2.85 3.17
C THR A 137 11.62 -4.19 3.05
N VAL A 138 11.62 -4.74 1.84
CA VAL A 138 11.11 -6.08 1.53
C VAL A 138 12.28 -6.91 1.03
N ASP A 139 12.50 -8.06 1.67
CA ASP A 139 13.43 -9.08 1.20
C ASP A 139 12.83 -9.77 -0.04
N LEU A 140 13.59 -9.81 -1.13
CA LEU A 140 13.12 -10.36 -2.40
C LEU A 140 12.99 -11.90 -2.39
N ALA A 141 13.66 -12.60 -1.45
CA ALA A 141 13.66 -14.07 -1.40
C ALA A 141 12.38 -14.61 -0.82
N THR A 142 12.03 -14.01 0.30
CA THR A 142 10.88 -14.36 1.12
C THR A 142 9.66 -13.56 0.71
N GLY A 143 9.88 -12.40 0.07
CA GLY A 143 8.84 -11.44 -0.23
C GLY A 143 8.21 -10.83 1.02
N GLN A 144 8.93 -10.89 2.15
CA GLN A 144 8.52 -10.39 3.46
C GLN A 144 9.08 -8.99 3.70
N GLN A 145 8.34 -8.16 4.41
CA GLN A 145 8.91 -6.95 5.00
C GLN A 145 9.91 -7.32 6.12
N ILE A 146 11.07 -6.66 6.15
CA ILE A 146 12.14 -6.82 7.16
C ILE A 146 12.55 -5.50 7.78
#